data_AF-A0A4Q0YQC0-F1
#
_entry.id   AF-A0A4Q0YQC0-F1
#
_cell.length_a   1.000
_cell.length_b   1.000
_cell.length_c   1.000
_cell.angle_alpha   90.00
_cell.angle_beta   90.00
_cell.angle_gamma   90.00
#
_symmetry.space_group_name_H-M   'P 1'
#
loop_
_entity.id
_entity.type
_entity.pdbx_description
1 polymer ?
#
loop_
_entity_poly.entity_id
_entity_poly.type
_entity_poly.pdbx_seq_one_letter_code
_entity_poly.pdbx_strand_id
1 'polypeptide(L)'
;MGYAAEEVGLLGSAEIAADYKRSNKDVKGVLQLDMTNYHGSMDDFYFVSDYTNATQTQYLKDLVKEYLPEYRANDTACGYACSDHASWHRNGFPASMPSESKFGEHNKAIHTAGDTLDKSGHAAAHAYKFAKLALTYAADMTNLESEPEPYIEFTVNGLEVSFNYNTSGPIVLRLSLGRSGMVMLRHWRHRRTLMLNRAPITFQ
;
A
#
# COMPACT_ATOMS: atom_id res chain seq x y z
N MET A 1 6.34 3.39 -4.56
CA MET A 1 7.00 3.43 -5.89
C MET A 1 6.24 4.43 -6.74
N GLY A 2 6.92 5.28 -7.52
CA GLY A 2 6.25 6.16 -8.50
C GLY A 2 6.42 5.59 -9.90
N TYR A 3 5.32 5.24 -10.56
CA TYR A 3 5.37 4.64 -11.90
C TYR A 3 5.32 5.71 -12.97
N ALA A 4 6.13 5.55 -14.02
CA ALA A 4 6.08 6.40 -15.19
C ALA A 4 5.03 5.88 -16.18
N ALA A 5 4.40 6.79 -16.93
CA ALA A 5 3.60 6.46 -18.10
C ALA A 5 2.47 5.44 -17.83
N GLU A 6 1.81 5.56 -16.67
CA GLU A 6 0.59 4.82 -16.32
C GLU A 6 -0.53 5.12 -17.34
N GLU A 7 -0.80 6.41 -17.54
CA GLU A 7 -1.86 6.96 -18.39
C GLU A 7 -1.77 6.61 -19.89
N VAL A 8 -0.63 6.10 -20.33
CA VAL A 8 -0.39 5.68 -21.73
C VAL A 8 -0.20 4.17 -21.85
N GLY A 9 -0.69 3.41 -20.87
CA GLY A 9 -0.77 1.95 -20.92
C GLY A 9 0.14 1.23 -19.94
N LEU A 10 0.29 1.75 -18.71
CA LEU A 10 0.98 1.08 -17.60
C LEU A 10 2.47 0.79 -17.90
N LEU A 11 3.12 1.60 -18.73
CA LEU A 11 4.43 1.23 -19.31
C LEU A 11 5.52 1.08 -18.24
N GLY A 12 5.60 2.02 -17.29
CA GLY A 12 6.61 1.97 -16.23
C GLY A 12 6.38 0.81 -15.26
N SER A 13 5.14 0.57 -14.83
CA SER A 13 4.85 -0.57 -13.95
C SER A 13 5.02 -1.91 -14.66
N ALA A 14 4.70 -1.99 -15.96
CA ALA A 14 4.91 -3.20 -16.75
C ALA A 14 6.40 -3.55 -16.84
N GLU A 15 7.27 -2.57 -17.10
CA GLU A 15 8.72 -2.77 -17.14
C GLU A 15 9.25 -3.25 -15.78
N ILE A 16 8.88 -2.56 -14.69
CA ILE A 16 9.34 -2.90 -13.34
C ILE A 16 8.84 -4.28 -12.91
N ALA A 17 7.55 -4.59 -13.08
CA ALA A 17 7.00 -5.88 -12.69
C ALA A 17 7.63 -7.02 -13.50
N ALA A 18 7.87 -6.83 -14.80
CA ALA A 18 8.58 -7.81 -15.61
C ALA A 18 10.03 -7.99 -15.16
N ASP A 19 10.71 -6.91 -14.77
CA ASP A 19 12.07 -6.99 -14.23
C ASP A 19 12.14 -7.74 -12.91
N TYR A 20 11.22 -7.46 -11.99
CA TYR A 20 11.11 -8.17 -10.71
C TYR A 20 10.88 -9.66 -10.94
N LYS A 21 10.06 -10.03 -11.93
CA LYS A 21 9.83 -11.42 -12.32
C LYS A 21 11.08 -12.07 -12.90
N ARG A 22 11.75 -11.43 -13.87
CA ARG A 22 13.01 -11.93 -14.46
C ARG A 22 14.11 -12.09 -13.42
N SER A 23 14.19 -11.16 -12.47
CA SER A 23 15.14 -11.17 -11.36
C SER A 23 14.73 -12.09 -10.21
N ASN A 24 13.65 -12.85 -10.35
CA ASN A 24 13.12 -13.78 -9.36
C ASN A 24 12.99 -13.16 -7.96
N LYS A 25 12.50 -11.91 -7.89
CA LYS A 25 12.25 -11.20 -6.63
C LYS A 25 11.05 -11.81 -5.90
N ASP A 26 11.20 -12.03 -4.60
CA ASP A 26 10.15 -12.56 -3.74
C ASP A 26 9.22 -11.43 -3.25
N VAL A 27 8.26 -11.04 -4.09
CA VAL A 27 7.31 -9.97 -3.77
C VAL A 27 6.14 -10.56 -3.00
N LYS A 28 6.03 -10.20 -1.72
CA LYS A 28 4.97 -10.69 -0.82
C LYS A 28 3.61 -10.04 -1.07
N GLY A 29 3.60 -8.81 -1.56
CA GLY A 29 2.38 -8.17 -2.03
C GLY A 29 2.60 -6.75 -2.49
N VAL A 30 1.68 -6.31 -3.35
CA VAL A 30 1.64 -4.97 -3.93
C VAL A 30 0.32 -4.29 -3.58
N LEU A 31 0.41 -3.07 -3.08
CA LEU A 31 -0.72 -2.18 -2.83
C LEU A 31 -0.61 -0.99 -3.79
N GLN A 32 -1.58 -0.85 -4.69
CA GLN A 32 -1.71 0.32 -5.56
C GLN A 32 -2.63 1.36 -4.93
N LEU A 33 -2.28 2.64 -5.06
CA LEU A 33 -3.09 3.77 -4.59
C LEU A 33 -3.41 4.67 -5.78
N ASP A 34 -4.60 4.49 -6.34
CA ASP A 34 -5.09 5.20 -7.51
C ASP A 34 -6.62 5.06 -7.61
N MET A 35 -7.43 6.07 -7.31
CA MET A 35 -7.18 7.39 -6.72
C MET A 35 -7.57 7.37 -5.22
N THR A 36 -7.24 8.41 -4.44
CA THR A 36 -7.39 8.36 -2.96
C THR A 36 -8.13 9.53 -2.30
N ASN A 37 -8.45 10.63 -2.98
CA ASN A 37 -8.83 11.87 -2.29
C ASN A 37 -10.25 12.40 -2.56
N TYR A 38 -10.90 11.99 -3.65
CA TYR A 38 -12.28 12.38 -3.93
C TYR A 38 -13.25 11.37 -3.31
N HIS A 39 -14.06 11.82 -2.35
CA HIS A 39 -15.04 10.97 -1.66
C HIS A 39 -16.36 10.89 -2.44
N GLY A 40 -16.35 10.11 -3.53
CA GLY A 40 -17.46 10.02 -4.48
C GLY A 40 -18.61 9.10 -4.08
N SER A 41 -18.38 8.21 -3.12
CA SER A 41 -19.31 7.13 -2.74
C SER A 41 -19.47 7.04 -1.21
N MET A 42 -20.44 6.25 -0.74
CA MET A 42 -20.81 6.22 0.68
C MET A 42 -19.72 5.67 1.62
N ASP A 43 -19.02 4.60 1.22
CA ASP A 43 -18.00 3.96 2.04
C ASP A 43 -16.62 4.64 1.84
N ASP A 44 -15.66 4.33 2.70
CA ASP A 44 -14.34 4.98 2.69
C ASP A 44 -13.37 4.35 1.69
N PHE A 45 -13.44 3.02 1.54
CA PHE A 45 -12.59 2.24 0.64
C PHE A 45 -13.43 1.34 -0.27
N TYR A 46 -13.13 1.38 -1.56
CA TYR A 46 -13.68 0.45 -2.55
C TYR A 46 -12.57 -0.42 -3.13
N PHE A 47 -12.53 -1.68 -2.71
CA PHE A 47 -11.52 -2.63 -3.14
C PHE A 47 -11.82 -3.18 -4.52
N VAL A 48 -10.88 -3.00 -5.46
CA VAL A 48 -10.99 -3.51 -6.82
C VAL A 48 -10.82 -5.02 -6.83
N SER A 49 -11.82 -5.71 -7.40
CA SER A 49 -11.93 -7.17 -7.38
C SER A 49 -11.41 -7.87 -8.66
N ASP A 50 -11.23 -7.13 -9.74
CA ASP A 50 -10.66 -7.62 -11.00
C ASP A 50 -9.19 -7.22 -11.17
N TYR A 51 -8.41 -8.06 -11.87
CA TYR A 51 -6.96 -7.89 -12.04
C TYR A 51 -6.17 -7.74 -10.72
N THR A 52 -6.73 -8.25 -9.62
CA THR A 52 -6.12 -8.32 -8.29
C THR A 52 -6.15 -9.76 -7.77
N ASN A 53 -5.54 -10.00 -6.60
CA ASN A 53 -5.55 -11.30 -5.95
C ASN A 53 -6.53 -11.31 -4.77
N ALA A 54 -7.58 -12.13 -4.86
CA ALA A 54 -8.66 -12.18 -3.86
C ALA A 54 -8.16 -12.34 -2.41
N THR A 55 -7.14 -13.17 -2.18
CA THR A 55 -6.55 -13.36 -0.84
C THR A 55 -5.90 -12.08 -0.30
N GLN A 56 -5.17 -11.34 -1.13
CA GLN A 56 -4.54 -10.09 -0.70
C GLN A 56 -5.56 -8.96 -0.54
N THR A 57 -6.53 -8.88 -1.45
CA THR A 57 -7.64 -7.93 -1.33
C THR A 57 -8.43 -8.16 -0.05
N GLN A 58 -8.72 -9.42 0.30
CA GLN A 58 -9.38 -9.75 1.57
C GLN A 58 -8.50 -9.39 2.77
N TYR A 59 -7.19 -9.66 2.70
CA TYR A 59 -6.26 -9.28 3.76
C TYR A 59 -6.29 -7.78 4.08
N LEU A 60 -6.34 -6.90 3.07
CA LEU A 60 -6.50 -5.46 3.33
C LEU A 60 -7.84 -5.10 3.96
N LYS A 61 -8.94 -5.76 3.56
CA LYS A 61 -10.25 -5.55 4.22
C LYS A 61 -10.22 -5.98 5.68
N ASP A 62 -9.50 -7.06 5.98
CA ASP A 62 -9.31 -7.52 7.36
C ASP A 62 -8.47 -6.51 8.16
N LEU A 63 -7.46 -5.89 7.56
CA LEU A 63 -6.69 -4.80 8.18
C LEU A 63 -7.56 -3.56 8.45
N VAL A 64 -8.46 -3.19 7.53
CA VAL A 64 -9.43 -2.12 7.79
C VAL A 64 -10.30 -2.47 8.98
N LYS A 65 -10.87 -3.69 9.01
CA LYS A 65 -11.74 -4.14 10.09
C LYS A 65 -11.04 -4.17 11.45
N GLU A 66 -9.78 -4.58 11.50
CA GLU A 66 -9.02 -4.75 12.74
C GLU A 66 -8.46 -3.42 13.27
N TYR A 67 -7.82 -2.64 12.40
CA TYR A 67 -7.02 -1.48 12.82
C TYR A 67 -7.66 -0.13 12.50
N LEU A 68 -8.69 -0.10 11.65
CA LEU A 68 -9.38 1.12 11.22
C LEU A 68 -10.92 0.96 11.32
N PRO A 69 -11.45 0.51 12.48
CA PRO A 69 -12.86 0.12 12.61
C PRO A 69 -13.85 1.27 12.41
N GLU A 70 -13.38 2.52 12.42
CA GLU A 70 -14.18 3.69 12.10
C GLU A 70 -14.47 3.84 10.59
N TYR A 71 -13.74 3.13 9.72
CA TYR A 71 -13.88 3.21 8.26
C TYR A 71 -14.64 2.02 7.68
N ARG A 72 -15.35 2.28 6.57
CA ARG A 72 -16.15 1.30 5.84
C ARG A 72 -15.46 0.88 4.56
N ALA A 73 -15.51 -0.41 4.27
CA ALA A 73 -14.92 -1.01 3.09
C ALA A 73 -15.98 -1.78 2.29
N ASN A 74 -15.90 -1.69 0.96
CA ASN A 74 -16.77 -2.42 0.04
C ASN A 74 -15.99 -2.82 -1.22
N ASP A 75 -16.65 -3.55 -2.12
CA ASP A 75 -16.06 -3.99 -3.39
C ASP A 75 -16.44 -3.09 -4.56
N THR A 76 -15.55 -3.05 -5.55
CA THR A 76 -15.83 -2.50 -6.88
C THR A 76 -15.07 -3.30 -7.95
N ALA A 77 -15.29 -2.97 -9.22
CA ALA A 77 -14.59 -3.57 -10.34
C ALA A 77 -14.42 -2.53 -11.45
N CYS A 78 -13.27 -2.53 -12.10
CA CYS A 78 -12.98 -1.63 -13.22
C CYS A 78 -13.50 -2.16 -14.55
N GLY A 79 -13.44 -3.48 -14.76
CA GLY A 79 -13.71 -4.17 -16.02
C GLY A 79 -12.51 -4.27 -16.96
N TYR A 80 -11.35 -3.70 -16.60
CA TYR A 80 -10.12 -3.69 -17.40
C TYR A 80 -8.89 -3.45 -16.50
N ALA A 81 -7.69 -3.54 -17.07
CA ALA A 81 -6.43 -3.22 -16.38
C ALA A 81 -6.33 -1.71 -16.10
N CYS A 82 -6.99 -1.24 -15.05
CA CYS A 82 -7.27 0.19 -14.83
C CYS A 82 -6.17 0.98 -14.12
N SER A 83 -5.15 0.32 -13.57
CA SER A 83 -3.99 0.99 -12.96
C SER A 83 -2.83 -0.01 -12.80
N ASP A 84 -1.70 0.44 -12.25
CA ASP A 84 -0.44 -0.31 -12.20
C ASP A 84 -0.50 -1.66 -11.47
N HIS A 85 -1.49 -1.87 -10.57
CA HIS A 85 -1.71 -3.17 -9.92
C HIS A 85 -1.85 -4.31 -10.95
N ALA A 86 -2.45 -4.03 -12.11
CA ALA A 86 -2.65 -5.00 -13.17
C ALA A 86 -1.32 -5.50 -13.79
N SER A 87 -0.28 -4.65 -13.82
CA SER A 87 1.07 -5.05 -14.27
C SER A 87 1.70 -6.08 -13.33
N TRP A 88 1.52 -5.92 -12.03
CA TRP A 88 1.98 -6.85 -11.00
C TRP A 88 1.19 -8.17 -11.03
N HIS A 89 -0.15 -8.08 -11.04
CA HIS A 89 -1.03 -9.24 -11.14
C HIS A 89 -0.73 -10.10 -12.37
N ARG A 90 -0.57 -9.48 -13.55
CA ARG A 90 -0.22 -10.18 -14.80
C ARG A 90 1.14 -10.88 -14.75
N ASN A 91 2.06 -10.40 -13.92
CA ASN A 91 3.34 -11.05 -13.69
C ASN A 91 3.27 -12.18 -12.65
N GLY A 92 2.12 -12.39 -12.01
CA GLY A 92 1.88 -13.45 -11.03
C GLY A 92 2.19 -13.03 -9.59
N PHE A 93 2.38 -11.74 -9.34
CA PHE A 93 2.57 -11.21 -7.99
C PHE A 93 1.23 -10.91 -7.33
N PRO A 94 1.13 -11.08 -5.99
CA PRO A 94 -0.02 -10.59 -5.26
C PRO A 94 -0.14 -9.08 -5.45
N ALA A 95 -1.28 -8.62 -6.00
CA ALA A 95 -1.62 -7.21 -6.12
C ALA A 95 -3.03 -6.91 -5.63
N SER A 96 -3.22 -5.69 -5.13
CA SER A 96 -4.49 -5.18 -4.61
C SER A 96 -4.58 -3.67 -4.81
N MET A 97 -5.81 -3.14 -4.89
CA MET A 97 -6.06 -1.71 -5.08
C MET A 97 -7.34 -1.28 -4.35
N PRO A 98 -7.26 -0.55 -3.22
CA PRO A 98 -8.37 0.26 -2.74
C PRO A 98 -8.49 1.54 -3.57
N SER A 99 -9.73 1.91 -3.88
CA SER A 99 -10.11 3.13 -4.60
C SER A 99 -11.00 4.01 -3.73
N GLU A 100 -10.93 5.32 -3.96
CA GLU A 100 -11.69 6.37 -3.27
C GLU A 100 -13.22 6.30 -3.45
N SER A 101 -13.71 5.57 -4.46
CA SER A 101 -15.13 5.48 -4.81
C SER A 101 -15.45 4.21 -5.62
N LYS A 102 -16.75 3.94 -5.83
CA LYS A 102 -17.19 2.94 -6.81
C LYS A 102 -16.78 3.33 -8.21
N PHE A 103 -16.51 2.34 -9.05
CA PHE A 103 -16.37 2.56 -10.49
C PHE A 103 -17.61 3.27 -11.05
N GLY A 104 -17.39 4.36 -11.80
CA GLY A 104 -18.44 5.23 -12.30
C GLY A 104 -18.86 6.37 -11.36
N GLU A 105 -18.44 6.38 -10.10
CA GLU A 105 -18.69 7.46 -9.12
C GLU A 105 -17.43 8.29 -8.80
N HIS A 106 -16.30 8.00 -9.46
CA HIS A 106 -15.04 8.75 -9.35
C HIS A 106 -15.15 10.21 -9.77
N ASN A 107 -14.13 11.00 -9.42
CA ASN A 107 -13.98 12.40 -9.81
C ASN A 107 -14.14 12.58 -11.33
N LYS A 108 -15.16 13.34 -11.75
CA LYS A 108 -15.46 13.55 -13.18
C LYS A 108 -14.51 14.49 -13.90
N ALA A 109 -13.57 15.11 -13.17
CA ALA A 109 -12.57 15.99 -13.75
C ALA A 109 -11.25 15.30 -14.11
N ILE A 110 -11.08 14.00 -13.82
CA ILE A 110 -9.84 13.26 -14.15
C ILE A 110 -9.48 13.37 -15.63
N HIS A 111 -8.18 13.41 -15.92
CA HIS A 111 -7.61 13.67 -17.25
C HIS A 111 -8.03 15.01 -17.89
N THR A 112 -8.41 16.00 -17.08
CA THR A 112 -8.65 17.36 -17.54
C THR A 112 -7.85 18.36 -16.71
N ALA A 113 -7.72 19.61 -17.22
CA ALA A 113 -7.13 20.70 -16.45
C ALA A 113 -7.95 21.07 -15.18
N GLY A 114 -9.17 20.56 -15.06
CA GLY A 114 -10.03 20.76 -13.88
C GLY A 114 -9.83 19.72 -12.79
N ASP A 115 -8.91 18.77 -12.94
CA ASP A 115 -8.53 17.86 -11.87
C ASP A 115 -7.67 18.60 -10.85
N THR A 116 -8.36 19.31 -9.96
CA THR A 116 -7.77 20.24 -9.01
C THR A 116 -8.26 19.92 -7.60
N LEU A 117 -7.50 20.35 -6.58
CA LEU A 117 -7.76 20.00 -5.18
C LEU A 117 -9.18 20.39 -4.69
N ASP A 118 -9.79 21.42 -5.28
CA ASP A 118 -11.18 21.79 -4.99
C ASP A 118 -12.18 20.69 -5.34
N LYS A 119 -11.91 19.88 -6.37
CA LYS A 119 -12.75 18.72 -6.71
C LYS A 119 -12.77 17.70 -5.59
N SER A 120 -11.65 17.54 -4.87
CA SER A 120 -11.52 16.66 -3.71
C SER A 120 -11.81 17.35 -2.37
N GLY A 121 -12.56 18.47 -2.36
CA GLY A 121 -12.97 19.12 -1.11
C GLY A 121 -11.93 20.03 -0.47
N HIS A 122 -10.97 20.55 -1.24
CA HIS A 122 -9.93 21.50 -0.80
C HIS A 122 -8.97 20.99 0.29
N ALA A 123 -9.01 19.69 0.62
CA ALA A 123 -8.21 19.10 1.67
C ALA A 123 -7.83 17.66 1.34
N ALA A 124 -6.84 17.12 2.05
CA ALA A 124 -6.42 15.73 1.93
C ALA A 124 -7.19 14.78 2.87
N ALA A 125 -8.43 15.13 3.24
CA ALA A 125 -9.17 14.45 4.31
C ALA A 125 -9.48 12.98 3.97
N HIS A 126 -9.79 12.68 2.71
CA HIS A 126 -10.03 11.31 2.28
C HIS A 126 -8.73 10.55 2.04
N ALA A 127 -7.74 11.19 1.41
CA ALA A 127 -6.40 10.61 1.20
C ALA A 127 -5.71 10.21 2.51
N TYR A 128 -5.97 10.92 3.62
CA TYR A 128 -5.47 10.55 4.94
C TYR A 128 -5.90 9.14 5.37
N LYS A 129 -7.11 8.69 4.99
CA LYS A 129 -7.60 7.33 5.28
C LYS A 129 -6.78 6.28 4.52
N PHE A 130 -6.46 6.55 3.25
CA PHE A 130 -5.60 5.68 2.43
C PHE A 130 -4.18 5.64 2.95
N ALA A 131 -3.64 6.75 3.44
CA ALA A 131 -2.33 6.79 4.08
C ALA A 131 -2.29 5.92 5.35
N LYS A 132 -3.34 5.97 6.19
CA LYS A 132 -3.48 5.06 7.34
C LYS A 132 -3.50 3.59 6.90
N LEU A 133 -4.32 3.23 5.91
CA LEU A 133 -4.39 1.85 5.40
C LEU A 133 -3.04 1.37 4.83
N ALA A 134 -2.35 2.20 4.05
CA ALA A 134 -1.05 1.87 3.50
C ALA A 134 0.00 1.64 4.60
N LEU A 135 -0.02 2.47 5.65
CA LEU A 135 0.89 2.31 6.80
C LEU A 135 0.55 1.05 7.61
N THR A 136 -0.74 0.77 7.85
CA THR A 136 -1.20 -0.48 8.48
C THR A 136 -0.72 -1.69 7.69
N TYR A 137 -0.89 -1.67 6.36
CA TYR A 137 -0.45 -2.75 5.47
C TYR A 137 1.06 -2.94 5.53
N ALA A 138 1.85 -1.87 5.43
CA ALA A 138 3.30 -1.97 5.52
C ALA A 138 3.77 -2.56 6.86
N ALA A 139 3.18 -2.10 7.98
CA ALA A 139 3.52 -2.56 9.32
C ALA A 139 3.13 -4.02 9.56
N ASP A 140 1.94 -4.45 9.13
CA ASP A 140 1.52 -5.84 9.33
C ASP A 140 2.29 -6.82 8.41
N MET A 141 2.63 -6.40 7.19
CA MET A 141 3.47 -7.22 6.29
C MET A 141 4.87 -7.45 6.84
N THR A 142 5.44 -6.52 7.61
CA THR A 142 6.74 -6.72 8.28
C THR A 142 6.66 -7.68 9.48
N ASN A 143 5.50 -7.75 10.14
CA ASN A 143 5.27 -8.73 11.21
C ASN A 143 5.20 -10.19 10.69
N LEU A 144 5.03 -10.39 9.37
CA LEU A 144 5.03 -11.72 8.76
C LEU A 144 6.44 -12.33 8.63
N GLU A 145 7.50 -11.52 8.74
CA GLU A 145 8.89 -11.95 8.51
C GLU A 145 9.79 -11.94 9.75
N SER A 146 9.36 -11.35 10.87
CA SER A 146 10.24 -11.16 12.03
C SER A 146 10.27 -12.37 12.99
N GLU A 147 11.41 -13.09 13.02
CA GLU A 147 12.16 -13.15 14.29
C GLU A 147 12.49 -11.68 14.67
N PRO A 148 12.30 -11.25 15.92
CA PRO A 148 12.05 -9.86 16.26
C PRO A 148 13.29 -8.98 16.09
N GLU A 149 13.42 -8.30 14.94
CA GLU A 149 14.27 -7.13 14.80
C GLU A 149 13.45 -5.89 15.18
N PRO A 150 13.91 -5.01 16.09
CA PRO A 150 13.05 -4.01 16.75
C PRO A 150 12.72 -2.79 15.89
N TYR A 151 12.93 -2.85 14.57
CA TYR A 151 12.79 -1.73 13.65
C TYR A 151 12.07 -2.11 12.36
N ILE A 152 11.20 -1.21 11.88
CA ILE A 152 10.70 -1.18 10.50
C ILE A 152 11.43 -0.05 9.80
N GLU A 153 12.12 -0.32 8.70
CA GLU A 153 12.77 0.69 7.87
C GLU A 153 12.13 0.70 6.47
N PHE A 154 11.73 1.87 6.00
CA PHE A 154 11.36 2.05 4.60
C PHE A 154 11.78 3.42 4.07
N THR A 155 11.89 3.53 2.74
CA THR A 155 12.31 4.75 2.07
C THR A 155 11.14 5.40 1.32
N VAL A 156 10.86 6.67 1.60
CA VAL A 156 9.90 7.49 0.85
C VAL A 156 10.65 8.61 0.14
N ASN A 157 10.74 8.60 -1.19
CA ASN A 157 11.43 9.63 -1.98
C ASN A 157 12.87 9.94 -1.50
N GLY A 158 13.61 8.92 -1.06
CA GLY A 158 14.97 9.06 -0.53
C GLY A 158 15.06 9.40 0.97
N LEU A 159 13.93 9.56 1.66
CA LEU A 159 13.85 9.70 3.11
C LEU A 159 13.76 8.33 3.77
N GLU A 160 14.72 8.00 4.63
CA GLU A 160 14.65 6.82 5.47
C GLU A 160 13.74 7.10 6.66
N VAL A 161 12.71 6.26 6.80
CA VAL A 161 11.75 6.28 7.90
C VAL A 161 11.95 5.00 8.68
N SER A 162 12.30 5.14 9.97
CA SER A 162 12.45 4.01 10.89
C SER A 162 11.40 4.05 12.00
N PHE A 163 10.73 2.94 12.26
CA PHE A 163 9.79 2.76 13.38
C PHE A 163 10.38 1.76 14.37
N ASN A 164 10.58 2.18 15.62
CA ASN A 164 10.90 1.24 16.70
C ASN A 164 9.60 0.81 17.38
N TYR A 165 9.32 -0.49 17.37
CA TYR A 165 8.09 -1.07 17.94
C TYR A 165 8.33 -1.92 19.19
N ASN A 166 9.57 -1.99 19.69
CA ASN A 166 9.92 -2.78 20.88
C ASN A 166 9.93 -1.95 22.18
N THR A 167 9.03 -0.96 22.30
CA THR A 167 8.87 -0.21 23.54
C THR A 167 7.46 -0.39 24.07
N SER A 168 7.34 -0.65 25.36
CA SER A 168 6.12 -0.51 26.16
C SER A 168 5.62 0.95 26.27
N GLY A 169 5.97 1.79 25.29
CA GLY A 169 5.72 3.22 25.19
C GLY A 169 5.40 3.63 23.74
N PRO A 170 5.12 4.92 23.48
CA PRO A 170 4.65 5.40 22.17
C PRO A 170 5.65 5.09 21.06
N ILE A 171 5.12 4.70 19.89
CA ILE A 171 5.89 4.47 18.66
C ILE A 171 6.68 5.74 18.34
N VAL A 172 8.01 5.64 18.34
CA VAL A 172 8.89 6.78 18.04
C VAL A 172 9.23 6.78 16.55
N LEU A 173 8.69 7.77 15.83
CA LEU A 173 9.06 8.08 14.45
C LEU A 173 10.41 8.83 14.43
N ARG A 174 11.44 8.25 13.81
CA ARG A 174 12.68 8.97 13.49
C ARG A 174 12.75 9.19 11.99
N LEU A 175 12.96 10.46 11.62
CA LEU A 175 13.25 10.89 10.26
C LEU A 175 14.74 11.21 10.17
N SER A 176 15.47 10.51 9.30
CA SER A 176 16.89 10.68 9.07
C SER A 176 17.12 11.21 7.66
N LEU A 177 17.83 12.34 7.53
CA LEU A 177 18.38 12.76 6.25
C LEU A 177 19.62 11.89 5.98
N GLY A 178 19.52 10.97 5.03
CA GLY A 178 20.57 10.02 4.71
C GLY A 178 21.92 10.71 4.46
N ARG A 179 22.92 10.42 5.30
CA ARG A 179 24.33 10.51 4.92
C ARG A 179 24.81 9.09 4.66
N SER A 180 25.28 8.87 3.44
CA SER A 180 25.81 7.61 2.92
C SER A 180 26.69 6.88 3.94
N GLY A 181 26.33 5.65 4.28
CA GLY A 181 27.10 4.80 5.19
C GLY A 181 26.67 3.34 5.09
N MET A 182 27.50 2.55 4.42
CA MET A 182 27.40 1.10 4.20
C MET A 182 27.14 0.30 5.49
N VAL A 183 26.10 -0.55 5.51
CA VAL A 183 25.99 -1.67 6.46
C VAL A 183 25.90 -2.97 5.68
N MET A 184 26.96 -3.76 5.82
CA MET A 184 27.10 -5.12 5.31
C MET A 184 26.76 -6.07 6.46
N LEU A 185 25.76 -6.93 6.32
CA LEU A 185 25.51 -8.03 7.26
C LEU A 185 25.24 -9.34 6.51
N ARG A 186 26.11 -10.32 6.80
CA ARG A 186 26.16 -11.67 6.25
C ARG A 186 25.20 -12.61 6.99
N HIS A 187 24.41 -13.39 6.24
CA HIS A 187 23.95 -14.79 6.45
C HIS A 187 23.60 -15.31 7.87
N TRP A 188 22.41 -15.95 8.05
CA TRP A 188 22.23 -17.42 8.25
C TRP A 188 20.75 -17.88 8.39
N ARG A 189 20.50 -19.17 8.12
CA ARG A 189 19.20 -19.92 8.05
C ARG A 189 18.63 -20.32 9.42
N HIS A 190 17.30 -20.34 9.58
CA HIS A 190 16.49 -21.56 9.80
C HIS A 190 14.96 -21.29 9.86
N ARG A 191 14.18 -22.23 9.32
CA ARG A 191 12.71 -22.29 9.41
C ARG A 191 12.24 -22.57 10.84
N ARG A 192 11.18 -21.90 11.30
CA ARG A 192 10.14 -22.43 12.20
C ARG A 192 8.89 -21.55 12.16
N THR A 193 7.73 -22.20 12.13
CA THR A 193 6.40 -21.59 12.20
C THR A 193 6.15 -21.08 13.62
N LEU A 194 5.93 -19.77 13.79
CA LEU A 194 5.46 -19.17 15.04
C LEU A 194 4.15 -18.43 14.77
N MET A 195 3.08 -18.80 15.50
CA MET A 195 1.89 -17.97 15.60
C MET A 195 2.26 -16.76 16.47
N LEU A 196 2.46 -15.59 15.85
CA LEU A 196 2.68 -14.33 16.55
C LEU A 196 1.33 -13.71 16.92
N ASN A 197 1.14 -13.46 18.21
CA ASN A 197 0.09 -12.57 18.72
C ASN A 197 0.32 -11.18 18.10
N ARG A 198 -0.58 -10.74 17.24
CA ARG A 198 -0.53 -9.41 16.60
C ARG A 198 -0.66 -8.34 17.67
N ALA A 199 0.36 -7.49 17.83
CA ALA A 199 0.25 -6.30 18.68
C ALA A 199 -0.70 -5.27 18.01
N PRO A 200 -1.50 -4.52 18.79
CA PRO A 200 -2.39 -3.50 18.24
C PRO A 200 -1.61 -2.30 17.66
N ILE A 201 -1.90 -1.92 16.42
CA ILE A 201 -1.42 -0.67 15.79
C ILE A 201 -2.37 0.45 16.21
N THR A 202 -1.85 1.54 16.79
CA THR A 202 -2.65 2.71 17.20
C THR A 202 -2.20 3.95 16.44
N PHE A 203 -3.16 4.70 15.90
CA PHE A 203 -2.94 5.98 15.24
C PHE A 203 -3.44 7.09 16.17
N GLN A 204 -2.55 8.01 16.57
CA GLN A 204 -2.89 9.24 17.31
C GLN A 204 -2.98 10.42 16.36
#